data_AF-A0A0V1P9D1-F1
#
_entry.id   AF-A0A0V1P9D1-F1
#
_cell.length_a   1.000
_cell.length_b   1.000
_cell.length_c   1.000
_cell.angle_alpha   90.00
_cell.angle_beta   90.00
_cell.angle_gamma   90.00
#
_symmetry.space_group_name_H-M   'P 1'
#
loop_
_entity.id
_entity.type
_entity.pdbx_description
1 polymer ?
#
loop_
_entity_poly.entity_id
_entity_poly.type
_entity_poly.pdbx_seq_one_letter_code
_entity_poly.pdbx_strand_id
1 'polypeptide(L)'
;MLSRQIGVAVVIENFPCEKEIDTGSEFNILSEYVFQKLSQERKIRLEPITLKLATFLGELVKVKGSYSVNVQYGNIHRALILIVAKDHCPNLLGLVHHLKSTPPQISELLRKYLSVFTEELGMYIGKPVSLSLDPNVTPICMKARKLPFAWREKIDAKFDKLVEQGVLKPVDHSVWSTPIVTHHFEKARIPNSSCQSIVSDAYAYANKTFEKVCKFQTDDQVYPMNYSSGKHWKEATIVSLTGPLSYQVETEDGQRWRRHTEQLKKRYVTGEENHRAEKIESLKKTTREESEAASQSPDTASVK
;
A
#
# COMPACT_ATOMS: atom_id res chain seq x y z
N MET A 1 21.34 -1.15 7.51
CA MET A 1 22.01 0.03 8.11
C MET A 1 21.23 0.39 9.36
N LEU A 2 21.85 0.33 10.54
CA LEU A 2 21.26 0.91 11.75
C LEU A 2 21.28 2.43 11.57
N SER A 3 20.10 3.06 11.44
CA SER A 3 19.99 4.51 11.38
C SER A 3 20.57 5.09 12.68
N ARG A 4 21.54 5.99 12.57
CA ARG A 4 21.97 6.77 13.73
C ARG A 4 20.79 7.61 14.21
N GLN A 5 20.31 7.36 15.42
CA GLN A 5 19.31 8.21 16.06
C GLN A 5 19.91 9.60 16.25
N ILE A 6 19.23 10.63 15.77
CA ILE A 6 19.68 12.02 15.89
C ILE A 6 19.08 12.58 17.18
N GLY A 7 19.92 12.74 18.20
CA GLY A 7 19.56 13.40 19.45
C GLY A 7 19.73 14.91 19.35
N VAL A 8 18.83 15.65 20.00
CA VAL A 8 18.89 17.10 20.18
C VAL A 8 18.63 17.45 21.64
N ALA A 9 19.51 18.26 22.22
CA ALA A 9 19.29 18.83 23.54
C ALA A 9 18.38 20.07 23.42
N VAL A 10 17.24 20.03 24.10
CA VAL A 10 16.28 21.13 24.18
C VAL A 10 16.03 21.48 25.65
N VAL A 11 15.59 22.70 25.92
CA VAL A 11 15.19 23.11 27.27
C VAL A 11 13.67 23.16 27.32
N ILE A 12 13.06 22.34 28.18
CA ILE A 12 11.61 22.25 28.37
C ILE A 12 11.27 22.85 29.73
N GLU A 13 10.51 23.94 29.79
CA GLU A 13 10.15 24.61 31.06
C GLU A 13 11.36 24.93 31.96
N ASN A 14 12.49 25.29 31.34
CA ASN A 14 13.82 25.52 31.96
C ASN A 14 14.60 24.27 32.37
N PHE A 15 14.14 23.07 32.04
CA PHE A 15 14.84 21.82 32.30
C PHE A 15 15.49 21.27 31.01
N PRO A 16 16.80 20.99 31.00
CA PRO A 16 17.47 20.41 29.84
C PRO A 16 17.03 18.95 29.62
N CYS A 17 16.62 18.63 28.40
CA CYS A 17 16.15 17.31 27.99
C CYS A 17 16.75 16.93 26.64
N GLU A 18 17.37 15.75 26.57
CA GLU A 18 17.69 15.14 25.29
C GLU A 18 16.44 14.52 24.67
N LYS A 19 16.21 14.83 23.39
CA LYS A 19 15.12 14.29 22.59
C LYS A 19 15.65 13.70 21.29
N GLU A 20 15.06 12.61 20.83
CA GLU A 20 15.32 12.06 19.51
C GLU A 20 14.41 12.75 18.48
N ILE A 21 14.99 13.17 17.37
CA ILE A 21 14.25 13.78 16.26
C ILE A 21 13.61 12.68 15.44
N ASP A 22 12.29 12.73 15.31
CA ASP A 22 11.52 11.82 14.47
C ASP A 22 10.68 12.61 13.47
N THR A 23 11.10 12.62 12.21
CA THR A 23 10.38 13.27 11.11
C THR A 23 9.08 12.56 10.74
N GLY A 24 8.93 11.28 11.10
CA GLY A 24 7.72 10.48 10.85
C GLY A 24 6.70 10.57 11.98
N SER A 25 7.09 11.04 13.17
CA SER A 25 6.17 11.21 14.29
C SER A 25 5.35 12.49 14.15
N GLU A 26 4.04 12.34 14.25
CA GLU A 26 3.12 13.47 14.35
C GLU A 26 3.21 14.14 15.74
N PHE A 27 3.50 13.37 16.79
CA PHE A 27 3.43 13.84 18.17
C PHE A 27 4.79 13.99 18.83
N ASN A 28 4.88 14.94 19.77
CA ASN A 28 6.02 15.05 20.67
C ASN A 28 5.77 14.18 21.89
N ILE A 29 6.65 13.21 22.13
CA ILE A 29 6.48 12.23 23.21
C ILE A 29 7.49 12.52 24.31
N LEU A 30 7.07 12.34 25.55
CA LEU A 30 7.91 12.42 26.73
C LEU A 30 7.65 11.22 27.62
N SER A 31 8.71 10.56 28.09
CA SER A 31 8.59 9.48 29.05
C SER A 31 8.05 9.99 30.40
N GLU A 32 7.28 9.15 31.08
CA GLU A 32 6.78 9.41 32.43
C GLU A 32 7.93 9.72 33.40
N TYR A 33 9.08 9.06 33.25
CA TYR A 33 10.27 9.30 34.06
C TYR A 33 10.77 10.75 33.96
N VAL A 34 10.93 11.28 32.74
CA VAL A 34 11.38 12.67 32.55
C VAL A 34 10.30 13.65 32.99
N PHE A 35 9.03 13.34 32.71
CA PHE A 35 7.91 14.16 33.17
C PHE A 35 7.85 14.25 34.70
N GLN A 36 8.09 13.16 35.43
CA GLN A 36 8.12 13.18 36.89
C GLN A 36 9.18 14.14 37.43
N LYS A 37 10.40 14.14 36.85
CA LYS A 37 11.46 15.11 37.22
C LYS A 37 11.04 16.55 36.96
N LEU A 38 10.47 16.83 35.78
CA LEU A 38 9.90 18.15 35.45
C LEU A 38 8.82 18.57 36.45
N SER A 39 7.96 17.63 36.87
CA SER A 39 6.83 17.90 37.77
C SER A 39 7.22 18.07 39.25
N GLN A 40 8.41 17.62 39.65
CA GLN A 40 8.88 17.75 41.03
C GLN A 40 9.15 19.23 41.36
N GLU A 41 9.69 19.97 40.41
CA GLU A 41 9.99 21.41 40.59
C GLU A 41 8.74 22.28 40.45
N ARG A 42 7.74 21.80 39.71
CA ARG A 42 6.53 22.54 39.35
C ARG A 42 5.38 21.55 39.41
N LYS A 43 4.46 21.67 40.38
CA LYS A 43 3.29 20.78 40.53
C LYS A 43 2.39 20.83 39.29
N ILE A 44 2.78 20.12 38.23
CA ILE A 44 2.12 20.10 36.93
C ILE A 44 1.03 19.03 36.93
N ARG A 45 -0.14 19.37 36.40
CA ARG A 45 -1.24 18.43 36.17
C ARG A 45 -1.37 18.15 34.68
N LEU A 46 -1.45 16.85 34.33
CA LEU A 46 -1.68 16.41 32.96
C LEU A 46 -3.14 16.64 32.57
N GLU A 47 -3.35 17.03 31.32
CA GLU A 47 -4.67 17.09 30.70
C GLU A 47 -5.07 15.70 30.18
N PRO A 48 -6.32 15.26 30.39
CA PRO A 48 -6.82 14.02 29.82
C PRO A 48 -6.80 14.05 28.28
N ILE A 49 -6.40 12.95 27.66
CA ILE A 49 -6.36 12.81 26.20
C ILE A 49 -7.04 11.52 25.77
N THR A 50 -7.85 11.56 24.70
CA THR A 50 -8.54 10.40 24.11
C THR A 50 -7.72 9.72 23.00
N LEU A 51 -6.58 10.31 22.64
CA LEU A 51 -5.69 9.84 21.59
C LEU A 51 -5.06 8.48 21.94
N LYS A 52 -5.13 7.56 20.99
CA LYS A 52 -4.42 6.27 21.04
C LYS A 52 -3.20 6.35 20.13
N LEU A 53 -2.02 6.17 20.71
CA LEU A 53 -0.76 6.13 19.99
C LEU A 53 -0.33 4.68 19.77
N ALA A 54 0.22 4.36 18.60
CA ALA A 54 0.81 3.07 18.31
C ALA A 54 2.25 3.26 17.81
N THR A 55 3.12 2.31 18.14
CA THR A 55 4.46 2.24 17.54
C THR A 55 4.35 1.88 16.07
N PHE A 56 5.44 2.01 15.32
CA PHE A 56 5.49 1.57 13.93
C PHE A 56 5.12 0.07 13.75
N LEU A 57 5.35 -0.75 14.76
CA LEU A 57 5.00 -2.17 14.78
C LEU A 57 3.53 -2.44 15.14
N GLY A 58 2.74 -1.38 15.41
CA GLY A 58 1.33 -1.46 15.78
C GLY A 58 1.07 -1.69 17.27
N GLU A 59 2.09 -1.65 18.12
CA GLU A 59 1.93 -1.83 19.57
C GLU A 59 1.36 -0.57 20.21
N LEU A 60 0.31 -0.70 21.02
CA LEU A 60 -0.36 0.42 21.65
C LEU A 60 0.50 1.03 22.76
N VAL A 61 0.79 2.32 22.66
CA VAL A 61 1.52 3.09 23.67
C VAL A 61 0.57 3.53 24.78
N LYS A 62 0.96 3.26 26.04
CA LYS A 62 0.17 3.65 27.21
C LYS A 62 0.38 5.14 27.51
N VAL A 63 -0.62 5.95 27.18
CA VAL A 63 -0.59 7.41 27.40
C VAL A 63 -1.18 7.77 28.77
N LYS A 64 -0.61 8.76 29.45
CA LYS A 64 -1.10 9.34 30.71
C LYS A 64 -1.93 10.60 30.50
N GLY A 65 -1.57 11.39 29.50
CA GLY A 65 -2.18 12.69 29.22
C GLY A 65 -1.27 13.56 28.36
N SER A 66 -1.70 14.78 28.15
CA SER A 66 -0.93 15.82 27.47
C SER A 66 -0.57 16.97 28.38
N TYR A 67 0.46 17.71 28.02
CA TYR A 67 0.85 18.94 28.70
C TYR A 67 1.44 19.94 27.71
N SER A 68 0.97 21.19 27.79
CA SER A 68 1.53 22.30 27.03
C SER A 68 2.78 22.83 27.73
N VAL A 69 3.89 22.89 27.01
CA VAL A 69 5.20 23.30 27.54
C VAL A 69 5.87 24.34 26.64
N ASN A 70 6.65 25.21 27.25
CA ASN A 70 7.60 26.05 26.55
C ASN A 70 8.89 25.27 26.29
N VAL A 71 9.26 25.15 25.02
CA VAL A 71 10.49 24.51 24.57
C VAL A 71 11.40 25.56 23.95
N GLN A 72 12.67 25.54 24.35
CA GLN A 72 13.73 26.38 23.82
C GLN A 72 14.81 25.53 23.16
N TYR A 73 15.23 25.96 21.97
CA TYR A 73 16.40 25.45 21.25
C TYR A 73 17.21 26.61 20.68
N GLY A 74 18.39 26.87 21.26
CA GLY A 74 19.15 28.08 20.96
C GLY A 74 18.34 29.34 21.25
N ASN A 75 18.11 30.16 20.22
CA ASN A 75 17.33 31.40 20.29
C ASN A 75 15.83 31.20 19.96
N ILE A 76 15.41 29.97 19.66
CA ILE A 76 14.03 29.66 19.27
C ILE A 76 13.26 29.25 20.52
N HIS A 77 12.12 29.93 20.75
CA HIS A 77 11.17 29.61 21.81
C HIS A 77 9.80 29.29 21.20
N ARG A 78 9.22 28.15 21.58
CA ARG A 78 7.92 27.68 21.09
C ARG A 78 7.14 26.95 22.18
N ALA A 79 5.83 27.15 22.20
CA ALA A 79 4.92 26.36 23.04
C ALA A 79 4.50 25.08 22.28
N LEU A 80 4.79 23.91 22.82
CA LEU A 80 4.50 22.61 22.22
C LEU A 80 3.56 21.80 23.11
N ILE A 81 2.70 20.98 22.50
CA ILE A 81 1.96 19.94 23.21
C ILE A 81 2.85 18.70 23.28
N LEU A 82 3.16 18.26 24.50
CA LEU A 82 3.79 16.97 24.77
C LEU A 82 2.75 15.95 25.18
N ILE A 83 2.95 14.71 24.75
CA ILE A 83 2.20 13.55 25.21
C ILE A 83 3.08 12.75 26.16
N VAL A 84 2.59 12.53 27.37
CA VAL A 84 3.31 11.76 28.38
C VAL A 84 2.94 10.29 28.26
N ALA A 85 3.93 9.46 27.94
CA ALA A 85 3.79 8.02 27.78
C ALA A 85 4.43 7.26 28.95
N LYS A 86 3.81 6.17 29.38
CA LYS A 86 4.37 5.24 30.37
C LYS A 86 5.45 4.36 29.75
N ASP A 87 6.12 3.58 30.60
CA ASP A 87 7.13 2.58 30.23
C ASP A 87 8.37 3.24 29.56
N HIS A 88 9.31 2.43 29.03
CA HIS A 88 10.51 2.93 28.34
C HIS A 88 10.18 3.47 26.94
N CYS A 89 9.44 4.58 26.88
CA CYS A 89 9.22 5.33 25.64
C CYS A 89 10.37 6.31 25.39
N PRO A 90 10.86 6.43 24.14
CA PRO A 90 11.83 7.46 23.79
C PRO A 90 11.21 8.86 23.91
N ASN A 91 12.05 9.85 24.24
CA ASN A 91 11.62 11.25 24.26
C ASN A 91 11.67 11.80 22.83
N LEU A 92 10.56 11.72 22.10
CA LEU A 92 10.52 12.08 20.68
C LEU A 92 10.14 13.55 20.47
N LEU A 93 10.81 14.19 19.52
CA LEU A 93 10.43 15.49 18.95
C LEU A 93 9.90 15.25 17.52
N GLY A 94 8.58 15.35 17.37
CA GLY A 94 7.88 15.11 16.10
C GLY A 94 7.80 16.38 15.25
N LEU A 95 8.12 16.28 13.97
CA LEU A 95 8.21 17.44 13.07
C LEU A 95 6.96 17.67 12.18
N VAL A 96 6.03 16.72 12.12
CA VAL A 96 4.90 16.77 11.15
C VAL A 96 3.87 17.86 11.50
N HIS A 97 3.60 18.10 12.79
CA HIS A 97 2.63 19.14 13.20
C HIS A 97 3.14 20.57 13.08
N HIS A 98 4.46 20.78 13.05
CA HIS A 98 5.06 22.13 13.05
C HIS A 98 5.04 22.80 11.67
N LEU A 99 4.67 22.05 10.62
CA LEU A 99 4.49 22.57 9.27
C LEU A 99 3.06 23.10 9.03
N LYS A 100 2.15 23.02 10.02
CA LYS A 100 0.75 23.48 9.89
C LYS A 100 0.57 24.98 10.14
N SER A 101 1.54 25.69 10.75
CA SER A 101 1.54 27.15 10.68
C SER A 101 2.09 27.52 9.31
N THR A 102 1.31 28.16 8.45
CA THR A 102 1.81 28.78 7.22
C THR A 102 2.66 29.99 7.63
N PRO A 103 4.00 29.90 7.68
CA PRO A 103 4.80 31.10 7.79
C PRO A 103 4.65 31.83 6.44
N PRO A 104 4.71 33.17 6.43
CA PRO A 104 4.71 33.95 5.18
C PRO A 104 5.84 33.56 4.20
N GLN A 105 6.79 32.73 4.63
CA GLN A 105 7.91 32.19 3.85
C GLN A 105 7.56 30.94 3.02
N ILE A 106 6.51 30.16 3.34
CA ILE A 106 6.17 28.96 2.56
C ILE A 106 5.59 29.33 1.19
N SER A 107 4.81 30.40 1.09
CA SER A 107 4.29 30.86 -0.22
C SER A 107 5.44 31.23 -1.17
N GLU A 108 6.49 31.86 -0.66
CA GLU A 108 7.69 32.18 -1.42
C GLU A 108 8.48 30.91 -1.82
N LEU A 109 8.52 29.90 -0.93
CA LEU A 109 9.12 28.60 -1.21
C LEU A 109 8.35 27.82 -2.28
N LEU A 110 7.03 27.76 -2.18
CA LEU A 110 6.15 27.13 -3.16
C LEU A 110 6.26 27.82 -4.52
N ARG A 111 6.37 29.17 -4.53
CA ARG A 111 6.61 29.92 -5.75
C ARG A 111 7.99 29.61 -6.35
N LYS A 112 9.03 29.53 -5.50
CA LYS A 112 10.40 29.24 -5.91
C LYS A 112 10.56 27.84 -6.51
N TYR A 113 9.87 26.84 -5.93
CA TYR A 113 9.97 25.44 -6.33
C TYR A 113 8.69 24.92 -6.99
N LEU A 114 7.92 25.81 -7.64
CA LEU A 114 6.64 25.47 -8.26
C LEU A 114 6.76 24.30 -9.24
N SER A 115 7.87 24.23 -9.97
CA SER A 115 8.18 23.16 -10.93
C SER A 115 8.32 21.76 -10.31
N VAL A 116 8.56 21.66 -9.01
CA VAL A 116 8.66 20.37 -8.29
C VAL A 116 7.27 19.83 -7.93
N PHE A 117 6.28 20.71 -7.84
CA PHE A 117 4.92 20.39 -7.42
C PHE A 117 3.92 20.39 -8.58
N THR A 118 4.40 20.41 -9.83
CA THR A 118 3.52 20.27 -11.00
C THR A 118 2.94 18.86 -11.04
N GLU A 119 1.69 18.74 -11.48
CA GLU A 119 1.05 17.43 -11.71
C GLU A 119 1.63 16.70 -12.93
N GLU A 120 2.45 17.40 -13.72
CA GLU A 120 3.15 16.86 -14.88
C GLU A 120 4.33 15.98 -14.49
N LEU A 121 4.63 14.99 -15.33
CA LEU A 121 5.77 14.12 -15.13
C LEU A 121 7.06 14.86 -15.53
N GLY A 122 7.97 15.04 -14.58
CA GLY A 122 9.30 15.60 -14.86
C GLY A 122 10.18 14.67 -15.70
N MET A 123 11.12 15.24 -16.45
CA MET A 123 12.12 14.51 -17.23
C MET A 123 13.51 14.69 -16.60
N TYR A 124 14.27 13.59 -16.49
CA TYR A 124 15.66 13.66 -16.03
C TYR A 124 16.54 14.37 -17.07
N ILE A 125 17.24 15.43 -16.65
CA ILE A 125 18.04 16.31 -17.54
C ILE A 125 19.54 15.94 -17.50
N GLY A 126 19.94 14.94 -16.70
CA GLY A 126 21.34 14.53 -16.59
C GLY A 126 21.82 13.69 -17.79
N LYS A 127 23.00 13.08 -17.62
CA LYS A 127 23.62 12.26 -18.68
C LYS A 127 22.75 11.03 -18.99
N PRO A 128 22.66 10.60 -20.26
CA PRO A 128 21.94 9.38 -20.62
C PRO A 128 22.41 8.18 -19.80
N VAL A 129 21.46 7.40 -19.30
CA VAL A 129 21.75 6.14 -18.60
C VAL A 129 22.00 5.07 -19.66
N SER A 130 23.14 4.39 -19.57
CA SER A 130 23.49 3.25 -20.43
C SER A 130 23.45 1.95 -19.63
N LEU A 131 22.89 0.91 -20.22
CA LEU A 131 22.91 -0.45 -19.69
C LEU A 131 23.90 -1.27 -20.52
N SER A 132 25.00 -1.69 -19.90
CA SER A 132 25.99 -2.57 -20.56
C SER A 132 25.50 -4.01 -20.50
N LEU A 133 25.42 -4.66 -21.66
CA LEU A 133 25.10 -6.08 -21.79
C LEU A 133 26.38 -6.88 -22.06
N ASP A 134 26.43 -8.11 -21.56
CA ASP A 134 27.46 -9.06 -21.96
C ASP A 134 27.35 -9.33 -23.48
N PRO A 135 28.44 -9.15 -24.26
CA PRO A 135 28.43 -9.37 -25.71
C PRO A 135 27.98 -10.76 -26.16
N ASN A 136 28.05 -11.76 -25.28
CA ASN A 136 27.68 -13.13 -25.59
C ASN A 136 26.17 -13.40 -25.43
N VAL A 137 25.39 -12.43 -24.91
CA VAL A 137 23.96 -12.63 -24.69
C VAL A 137 23.19 -12.48 -26.00
N THR A 138 22.44 -13.52 -26.35
CA THR A 138 21.53 -13.51 -27.49
C THR A 138 20.26 -12.71 -27.18
N PRO A 139 19.83 -11.79 -28.07
CA PRO A 139 18.57 -11.07 -27.93
C PRO A 139 17.35 -11.99 -27.82
N ILE A 140 16.42 -11.63 -26.95
CA ILE A 140 15.16 -12.35 -26.75
C ILE A 140 14.01 -11.51 -27.27
N CYS A 141 13.26 -12.06 -28.23
CA CYS A 141 12.05 -11.46 -28.78
C CYS A 141 10.85 -12.37 -28.51
N MET A 142 9.92 -11.93 -27.67
CA MET A 142 8.74 -12.67 -27.25
C MET A 142 7.46 -12.07 -27.82
N LYS A 143 6.51 -12.93 -28.20
CA LYS A 143 5.17 -12.48 -28.65
C LYS A 143 4.38 -11.85 -27.49
N ALA A 144 3.60 -10.81 -27.81
CA ALA A 144 2.68 -10.19 -26.87
C ALA A 144 1.59 -11.18 -26.40
N ARG A 145 1.11 -11.01 -25.17
CA ARG A 145 -0.01 -11.81 -24.64
C ARG A 145 -1.32 -11.37 -25.28
N LYS A 146 -2.25 -12.31 -25.45
CA LYS A 146 -3.62 -12.00 -25.86
C LYS A 146 -4.31 -11.17 -24.77
N LEU A 147 -4.89 -10.05 -25.16
CA LEU A 147 -5.66 -9.17 -24.28
C LEU A 147 -7.16 -9.36 -24.54
N PRO A 148 -8.00 -9.34 -23.48
CA PRO A 148 -9.45 -9.24 -23.64
C PRO A 148 -9.82 -8.03 -24.50
N PHE A 149 -10.79 -8.20 -25.40
CA PHE A 149 -11.19 -7.16 -26.35
C PHE A 149 -11.56 -5.84 -25.66
N ALA A 150 -12.33 -5.93 -24.56
CA ALA A 150 -12.79 -4.78 -23.78
C ALA A 150 -11.66 -3.90 -23.20
N TRP A 151 -10.40 -4.34 -23.22
CA TRP A 151 -9.27 -3.60 -22.67
C TRP A 151 -8.36 -2.98 -23.72
N ARG A 152 -8.50 -3.35 -25.00
CA ARG A 152 -7.60 -2.88 -26.07
C ARG A 152 -7.57 -1.35 -26.14
N GLU A 153 -8.73 -0.74 -26.31
CA GLU A 153 -8.85 0.72 -26.41
C GLU A 153 -8.31 1.45 -25.17
N LYS A 154 -8.58 0.93 -23.96
CA LYS A 154 -8.09 1.52 -22.71
C LYS A 154 -6.56 1.46 -22.59
N ILE A 155 -5.98 0.36 -23.06
CA ILE A 155 -4.53 0.14 -23.04
C ILE A 155 -3.86 0.98 -24.12
N ASP A 156 -4.43 1.02 -25.33
CA ASP A 156 -3.92 1.82 -26.45
C ASP A 156 -3.90 3.32 -26.08
N ALA A 157 -5.01 3.84 -25.54
CA ALA A 157 -5.07 5.23 -25.04
C ALA A 157 -4.03 5.51 -23.93
N LYS A 158 -3.68 4.50 -23.12
CA LYS A 158 -2.64 4.63 -22.09
C LYS A 158 -1.26 4.65 -22.72
N PHE A 159 -1.00 3.86 -23.76
CA PHE A 159 0.25 3.92 -24.52
C PHE A 159 0.40 5.27 -25.22
N ASP A 160 -0.64 5.75 -25.91
CA ASP A 160 -0.63 7.06 -26.59
C ASP A 160 -0.28 8.18 -25.60
N LYS A 161 -0.89 8.18 -24.41
CA LYS A 161 -0.54 9.13 -23.36
C LYS A 161 0.92 9.05 -22.93
N LEU A 162 1.48 7.84 -22.81
CA LEU A 162 2.89 7.67 -22.43
C LEU A 162 3.85 8.10 -23.55
N VAL A 163 3.44 7.97 -24.81
CA VAL A 163 4.18 8.48 -25.96
C VAL A 163 4.13 10.01 -25.99
N GLU A 164 2.96 10.60 -25.80
CA GLU A 164 2.78 12.06 -25.71
C GLU A 164 3.60 12.67 -24.55
N GLN A 165 3.65 11.98 -23.40
CA GLN A 165 4.46 12.38 -22.24
C GLN A 165 5.98 12.15 -22.44
N GLY A 166 6.40 11.58 -23.57
CA GLY A 166 7.81 11.28 -23.85
C GLY A 166 8.41 10.14 -23.02
N VAL A 167 7.58 9.36 -22.32
CA VAL A 167 8.02 8.20 -21.52
C VAL A 167 8.33 7.01 -22.42
N LEU A 168 7.52 6.82 -23.46
CA LEU A 168 7.69 5.75 -24.44
C LEU A 168 7.96 6.33 -25.83
N LYS A 169 8.73 5.60 -26.63
CA LYS A 169 8.97 5.91 -28.03
C LYS A 169 8.65 4.66 -28.87
N PRO A 170 7.83 4.77 -29.92
CA PRO A 170 7.61 3.66 -30.86
C PRO A 170 8.93 3.21 -31.51
N VAL A 171 9.07 1.90 -31.69
CA VAL A 171 10.21 1.27 -32.38
C VAL A 171 9.64 0.22 -33.33
N ASP A 172 9.95 0.34 -34.62
CA ASP A 172 9.38 -0.53 -35.66
C ASP A 172 9.92 -1.96 -35.58
N HIS A 173 11.21 -2.10 -35.27
CA HIS A 173 11.92 -3.37 -35.26
C HIS A 173 12.85 -3.47 -34.06
N SER A 174 12.39 -4.11 -32.98
CA SER A 174 13.23 -4.43 -31.83
C SER A 174 13.65 -5.89 -31.84
N VAL A 175 14.97 -6.13 -31.68
CA VAL A 175 15.52 -7.48 -31.43
C VAL A 175 15.26 -7.96 -30.00
N TRP A 176 14.85 -7.04 -29.11
CA TRP A 176 14.45 -7.31 -27.73
C TRP A 176 12.97 -7.01 -27.52
N SER A 177 12.19 -8.00 -27.10
CA SER A 177 10.80 -7.77 -26.72
C SER A 177 10.34 -8.72 -25.63
N THR A 178 9.60 -8.18 -24.67
CA THR A 178 9.05 -8.91 -23.54
C THR A 178 7.55 -8.61 -23.43
N PRO A 179 6.69 -9.61 -23.17
CA PRO A 179 5.26 -9.37 -23.09
C PRO A 179 4.91 -8.56 -21.85
N ILE A 180 4.08 -7.52 -22.03
CA ILE A 180 3.52 -6.74 -20.92
C ILE A 180 2.43 -7.56 -20.21
N VAL A 181 2.43 -7.52 -18.88
CA VAL A 181 1.38 -8.12 -18.04
C VAL A 181 0.45 -7.03 -17.54
N THR A 182 -0.79 -7.06 -17.99
CA THR A 182 -1.83 -6.10 -17.59
C THR A 182 -2.47 -6.53 -16.28
N HIS A 183 -2.55 -5.61 -15.33
CA HIS A 183 -3.23 -5.82 -14.04
C HIS A 183 -4.51 -5.00 -14.00
N HIS A 184 -5.58 -5.57 -13.44
CA HIS A 184 -6.85 -4.87 -13.27
C HIS A 184 -6.74 -3.81 -12.17
N PHE A 185 -6.38 -2.58 -12.53
CA PHE A 185 -6.41 -1.45 -11.62
C PHE A 185 -7.44 -0.43 -12.10
N GLU A 186 -8.71 -0.70 -11.85
CA GLU A 186 -9.72 0.34 -11.82
C GLU A 186 -9.55 1.13 -10.51
N LYS A 187 -8.47 1.91 -10.42
CA LYS A 187 -8.36 2.91 -9.36
C LYS A 187 -9.32 4.04 -9.75
N ALA A 188 -10.45 4.11 -9.06
CA ALA A 188 -11.28 5.31 -9.03
C ALA A 188 -10.34 6.51 -8.76
N ARG A 189 -10.17 7.37 -9.76
CA ARG A 189 -9.46 8.64 -9.61
C ARG A 189 -10.37 9.53 -8.75
N ILE A 190 -10.07 9.64 -7.45
CA ILE A 190 -10.75 10.60 -6.58
C ILE A 190 -10.28 11.99 -7.00
N PRO A 191 -11.16 12.87 -7.51
CA PRO A 191 -10.78 14.23 -7.86
C PRO A 191 -10.55 15.03 -6.57
N ASN A 192 -9.41 15.72 -6.48
CA ASN A 192 -9.08 16.72 -5.47
C ASN A 192 -9.35 16.34 -4.01
N SER A 193 -8.40 15.68 -3.34
CA SER A 193 -8.35 15.75 -1.88
C SER A 193 -6.91 15.85 -1.37
N SER A 194 -6.70 16.81 -0.47
CA SER A 194 -5.48 17.06 0.28
C SER A 194 -4.90 15.75 0.85
N CYS A 195 -3.57 15.59 0.71
CA CYS A 195 -2.79 14.37 0.93
C CYS A 195 -2.90 13.67 2.30
N GLN A 196 -3.79 14.08 3.20
CA GLN A 196 -4.04 13.41 4.48
C GLN A 196 -5.24 12.45 4.46
N SER A 197 -6.25 12.64 3.61
CA SER A 197 -7.36 11.66 3.48
C SER A 197 -7.01 10.48 2.56
N ILE A 198 -6.03 10.66 1.67
CA ILE A 198 -5.66 9.67 0.64
C ILE A 198 -5.16 8.37 1.26
N VAL A 199 -4.45 8.43 2.39
CA VAL A 199 -3.96 7.21 3.06
C VAL A 199 -5.08 6.54 3.85
N SER A 200 -5.88 7.27 4.63
CA SER A 200 -6.97 6.65 5.39
C SER A 200 -8.06 6.08 4.51
N ASP A 201 -8.43 6.77 3.43
CA ASP A 201 -9.51 6.36 2.54
C ASP A 201 -9.06 5.24 1.60
N ALA A 202 -7.80 5.24 1.16
CA ALA A 202 -7.23 4.10 0.44
C ALA A 202 -7.06 2.88 1.35
N TYR A 203 -6.66 3.06 2.61
CA TYR A 203 -6.62 1.95 3.59
C TYR A 203 -8.00 1.46 3.98
N ALA A 204 -9.00 2.34 4.16
CA ALA A 204 -10.38 1.98 4.45
C ALA A 204 -11.05 1.30 3.24
N TYR A 205 -10.80 1.79 2.02
CA TYR A 205 -11.28 1.17 0.79
C TYR A 205 -10.61 -0.19 0.54
N ALA A 206 -9.29 -0.29 0.72
CA ALA A 206 -8.57 -1.56 0.68
C ALA A 206 -9.14 -2.51 1.73
N ASN A 207 -9.27 -2.11 2.99
CA ASN A 207 -9.86 -2.96 4.03
C ASN A 207 -11.30 -3.40 3.72
N LYS A 208 -12.13 -2.51 3.15
CA LYS A 208 -13.51 -2.82 2.75
C LYS A 208 -13.62 -3.72 1.52
N THR A 209 -12.64 -3.69 0.61
CA THR A 209 -12.54 -4.66 -0.51
C THR A 209 -11.90 -5.97 -0.05
N PHE A 210 -10.96 -5.94 0.90
CA PHE A 210 -10.36 -7.12 1.54
C PHE A 210 -11.33 -7.86 2.47
N GLU A 211 -12.36 -7.20 3.00
CA GLU A 211 -13.46 -7.85 3.75
C GLU A 211 -14.38 -8.68 2.84
N LYS A 212 -14.46 -8.37 1.54
CA LYS A 212 -15.27 -9.12 0.57
C LYS A 212 -14.57 -10.33 -0.04
N VAL A 213 -13.29 -10.54 0.26
CA VAL A 213 -12.61 -11.79 -0.11
C VAL A 213 -13.06 -12.85 0.89
N CYS A 214 -13.61 -13.97 0.41
CA CYS A 214 -13.93 -15.13 1.26
C CYS A 214 -12.68 -15.55 2.04
N LYS A 215 -12.59 -15.15 3.31
CA LYS A 215 -11.53 -15.58 4.20
C LYS A 215 -11.87 -16.99 4.66
N PHE A 216 -10.91 -17.89 4.50
CA PHE A 216 -10.98 -19.22 5.08
C PHE A 216 -10.51 -19.18 6.54
N GLN A 217 -11.12 -19.98 7.39
CA GLN A 217 -10.75 -20.16 8.79
C GLN A 217 -10.02 -21.50 8.98
N THR A 218 -9.28 -21.65 10.08
CA THR A 218 -8.74 -22.96 10.46
C THR A 218 -9.86 -23.98 10.55
N ASP A 219 -9.59 -25.20 10.08
CA ASP A 219 -10.52 -26.33 9.96
C ASP A 219 -11.55 -26.24 8.81
N ASP A 220 -11.55 -25.15 8.03
CA ASP A 220 -12.36 -25.08 6.81
C ASP A 220 -11.95 -26.17 5.82
N GLN A 221 -12.95 -26.87 5.30
CA GLN A 221 -12.81 -27.86 4.23
C GLN A 221 -12.67 -27.13 2.89
N VAL A 222 -11.60 -27.44 2.16
CA VAL A 222 -11.25 -26.73 0.92
C VAL A 222 -10.73 -27.68 -0.16
N TYR A 223 -10.78 -27.19 -1.39
CA TYR A 223 -10.03 -27.74 -2.51
C TYR A 223 -8.86 -26.81 -2.86
N PRO A 224 -7.62 -27.13 -2.49
CA PRO A 224 -6.44 -26.49 -3.04
C PRO A 224 -6.06 -26.93 -4.46
N MET A 225 -5.52 -25.99 -5.22
CA MET A 225 -4.96 -26.25 -6.54
C MET A 225 -3.70 -27.13 -6.44
N ASN A 226 -3.69 -28.22 -7.19
CA ASN A 226 -2.58 -29.14 -7.35
C ASN A 226 -1.81 -28.81 -8.64
N TYR A 227 -0.50 -28.58 -8.51
CA TYR A 227 0.41 -28.29 -9.63
C TYR A 227 1.15 -29.53 -10.14
N SER A 228 1.00 -30.68 -9.49
CA SER A 228 1.58 -31.95 -9.92
C SER A 228 0.66 -32.65 -10.93
N SER A 229 1.20 -33.59 -11.72
CA SER A 229 0.40 -34.39 -12.66
C SER A 229 -0.70 -35.16 -11.93
N GLY A 230 -1.97 -34.84 -12.21
CA GLY A 230 -3.14 -35.45 -11.56
C GLY A 230 -4.35 -34.53 -11.53
N LYS A 231 -5.35 -34.86 -10.70
CA LYS A 231 -6.55 -34.02 -10.49
C LYS A 231 -6.14 -32.63 -9.99
N HIS A 232 -6.58 -31.59 -10.69
CA HIS A 232 -6.17 -30.20 -10.47
C HIS A 232 -6.61 -29.60 -9.14
N TRP A 233 -7.64 -30.18 -8.51
CA TRP A 233 -8.18 -29.75 -7.22
C TRP A 233 -8.17 -30.96 -6.30
N LYS A 234 -7.48 -30.85 -5.17
CA LYS A 234 -7.34 -31.93 -4.19
C LYS A 234 -8.00 -31.54 -2.88
N GLU A 235 -8.52 -32.51 -2.16
CA GLU A 235 -9.21 -32.30 -0.89
C GLU A 235 -8.21 -32.01 0.23
N ALA A 236 -8.47 -30.96 1.02
CA ALA A 236 -7.63 -30.55 2.13
C ALA A 236 -8.42 -29.75 3.18
N THR A 237 -7.79 -29.60 4.35
CA THR A 237 -8.28 -28.76 5.44
C THR A 237 -7.31 -27.60 5.68
N ILE A 238 -7.83 -26.42 6.00
CA ILE A 238 -6.99 -25.28 6.41
C ILE A 238 -6.40 -25.55 7.80
N VAL A 239 -5.07 -25.49 7.90
CA VAL A 239 -4.35 -25.66 9.17
C VAL A 239 -4.07 -24.31 9.82
N SER A 240 -3.55 -23.34 9.06
CA SER A 240 -3.14 -22.05 9.62
C SER A 240 -3.02 -20.97 8.55
N LEU A 241 -3.02 -19.71 9.00
CA LEU A 241 -2.68 -18.58 8.15
C LEU A 241 -1.15 -18.40 8.11
N THR A 242 -0.60 -18.29 6.90
CA THR A 242 0.83 -18.06 6.65
C THR A 242 1.12 -16.67 6.09
N GLY A 243 0.09 -15.83 5.96
CA GLY A 243 0.16 -14.45 5.49
C GLY A 243 -1.24 -13.86 5.27
N PRO A 244 -1.34 -12.58 4.87
CA PRO A 244 -2.63 -11.89 4.73
C PRO A 244 -3.65 -12.54 3.79
N LEU A 245 -3.17 -13.27 2.77
CA LEU A 245 -3.98 -13.99 1.77
C LEU A 245 -3.42 -15.41 1.51
N SER A 246 -2.66 -15.96 2.44
CA SER A 246 -1.97 -17.24 2.24
C SER A 246 -2.23 -18.19 3.39
N TYR A 247 -2.58 -19.42 3.05
CA TYR A 247 -2.98 -20.46 3.99
C TYR A 247 -2.08 -21.67 3.85
N GLN A 248 -1.83 -22.31 4.99
CA GLN A 248 -1.30 -23.66 5.04
C GLN A 248 -2.48 -24.62 5.02
N VAL A 249 -2.45 -25.57 4.10
CA VAL A 249 -3.48 -26.59 3.93
C VAL A 249 -2.85 -27.96 4.08
N GLU A 250 -3.58 -28.90 4.69
CA GLU A 250 -3.15 -30.29 4.84
C GLU A 250 -4.13 -31.18 4.09
N THR A 251 -3.61 -31.90 3.10
CA THR A 251 -4.39 -32.88 2.33
C THR A 251 -4.64 -34.12 3.17
N GLU A 252 -5.66 -34.92 2.83
CA GLU A 252 -5.94 -36.19 3.52
C GLU A 252 -4.75 -37.16 3.53
N ASP A 253 -3.87 -37.09 2.52
CA ASP A 253 -2.62 -37.87 2.44
C ASP A 253 -1.49 -37.34 3.36
N GLY A 254 -1.78 -36.40 4.27
CA GLY A 254 -0.81 -35.82 5.21
C GLY A 254 0.18 -34.80 4.62
N GLN A 255 0.05 -34.45 3.34
CA GLN A 255 0.92 -33.44 2.72
C GLN A 255 0.48 -32.02 3.08
N ARG A 256 1.45 -31.17 3.43
CA ARG A 256 1.21 -29.74 3.73
C ARG A 256 1.60 -28.85 2.58
N TRP A 257 0.67 -28.05 2.10
CA TRP A 257 0.88 -27.09 1.02
C TRP A 257 0.62 -25.67 1.49
N ARG A 258 1.35 -24.72 0.92
CA ARG A 258 1.05 -23.29 1.04
C ARG A 258 0.28 -22.82 -0.19
N ARG A 259 -0.88 -22.21 -0.02
CA ARG A 259 -1.73 -21.74 -1.12
C ARG A 259 -2.28 -20.34 -0.87
N HIS A 260 -2.33 -19.54 -1.93
CA HIS A 260 -2.98 -18.24 -1.93
C HIS A 260 -4.51 -18.42 -1.95
N THR A 261 -5.28 -17.45 -1.47
CA THR A 261 -6.76 -17.51 -1.45
C THR A 261 -7.37 -17.85 -2.82
N GLU A 262 -6.81 -17.34 -3.91
CA GLU A 262 -7.27 -17.63 -5.29
C GLU A 262 -7.02 -19.07 -5.76
N GLN A 263 -6.17 -19.80 -5.03
CA GLN A 263 -5.81 -21.20 -5.30
C GLN A 263 -6.57 -22.16 -4.39
N LEU A 264 -7.64 -21.68 -3.73
CA LEU A 264 -8.47 -22.42 -2.79
C LEU A 264 -9.95 -22.24 -3.17
N LYS A 265 -10.73 -23.32 -3.12
CA LYS A 265 -12.19 -23.29 -3.20
C LYS A 265 -12.79 -23.86 -1.93
N LYS A 266 -13.95 -23.36 -1.47
CA LYS A 266 -14.70 -23.97 -0.36
C LYS A 266 -15.21 -25.36 -0.77
N ARG A 267 -15.10 -26.33 0.13
CA ARG A 267 -15.72 -27.67 0.01
C ARG A 267 -16.98 -27.67 0.87
N TYR A 268 -18.15 -27.69 0.23
CA TYR A 268 -19.43 -27.79 0.95
C TYR A 268 -19.69 -29.23 1.36
N VAL A 269 -20.40 -29.41 2.48
CA VAL A 269 -20.53 -30.69 3.19
C VAL A 269 -21.39 -31.71 2.43
N THR A 270 -22.24 -31.27 1.49
CA THR A 270 -23.06 -32.17 0.68
C THR A 270 -22.66 -32.17 -0.80
N GLY A 271 -22.67 -33.35 -1.44
CA GLY A 271 -22.35 -33.52 -2.87
C GLY A 271 -23.28 -32.75 -3.80
N GLU A 272 -24.53 -32.53 -3.38
CA GLU A 272 -25.56 -31.79 -4.11
C GLU A 272 -25.28 -30.28 -4.15
N GLU A 273 -24.81 -29.70 -3.03
CA GLU A 273 -24.43 -28.28 -2.97
C GLU A 273 -23.18 -27.99 -3.81
N ASN A 274 -22.22 -28.91 -3.81
CA ASN A 274 -21.04 -28.82 -4.68
C ASN A 274 -21.43 -28.89 -6.16
N HIS A 275 -22.27 -29.86 -6.56
CA HIS A 275 -22.77 -29.96 -7.94
C HIS A 275 -23.58 -28.72 -8.35
N ARG A 276 -24.38 -28.15 -7.44
CA ARG A 276 -25.16 -26.93 -7.71
C ARG A 276 -24.25 -25.72 -7.88
N ALA A 277 -23.21 -25.59 -7.06
CA ALA A 277 -22.22 -24.53 -7.18
C ALA A 277 -21.40 -24.66 -8.49
N GLU A 278 -20.98 -25.87 -8.85
CA GLU A 278 -20.29 -26.16 -10.11
C GLU A 278 -21.18 -25.88 -11.32
N LYS A 279 -22.47 -26.25 -11.25
CA LYS A 279 -23.46 -25.95 -12.30
C LYS A 279 -23.72 -24.45 -12.45
N ILE A 280 -23.80 -23.70 -11.34
CA ILE A 280 -23.92 -22.23 -11.39
C ILE A 280 -22.65 -21.60 -12.00
N GLU A 281 -21.47 -22.12 -11.69
CA GLU A 281 -20.20 -21.64 -12.22
C GLU A 281 -20.03 -22.00 -13.71
N SER A 282 -20.49 -23.17 -14.15
CA SER A 282 -20.48 -23.58 -15.56
C SER A 282 -21.50 -22.80 -16.39
N LEU A 283 -22.72 -22.57 -15.89
CA LEU A 283 -23.72 -21.75 -16.57
C LEU A 283 -23.24 -20.31 -16.76
N LYS A 284 -22.58 -19.72 -15.75
CA LYS A 284 -21.97 -18.38 -15.87
C LYS A 284 -20.88 -18.31 -16.95
N LYS A 285 -20.23 -19.43 -17.26
CA LYS A 285 -19.24 -19.53 -18.33
C LYS A 285 -19.92 -19.65 -19.71
N THR A 286 -20.94 -20.49 -19.84
CA THR A 286 -21.66 -20.70 -21.11
C THR A 286 -22.47 -19.47 -21.55
N THR A 287 -23.15 -18.77 -20.63
CA THR A 287 -23.88 -17.51 -20.96
C THR A 287 -22.94 -16.39 -21.44
N ARG A 288 -21.65 -16.50 -21.09
CA ARG A 288 -20.60 -15.57 -21.53
C ARG A 288 -20.06 -15.92 -22.92
N GLU A 289 -20.10 -17.20 -23.31
CA GLU A 289 -19.69 -17.69 -24.63
C GLU A 289 -20.83 -17.52 -25.67
N GLU A 290 -22.10 -17.69 -25.29
CA GLU A 290 -23.26 -17.45 -26.17
C GLU A 290 -23.47 -15.97 -26.51
N SER A 291 -23.16 -15.06 -25.58
CA SER A 291 -23.20 -13.61 -25.85
C SER A 291 -22.03 -13.15 -26.74
N GLU A 292 -20.91 -13.88 -26.75
CA GLU A 292 -19.81 -13.68 -27.71
C GLU A 292 -20.14 -14.20 -29.12
N ALA A 293 -20.93 -15.28 -29.25
CA ALA A 293 -21.32 -15.85 -30.54
C ALA A 293 -22.42 -15.04 -31.27
N ALA A 294 -23.37 -14.45 -30.53
CA ALA A 294 -24.45 -13.64 -31.09
C ALA A 294 -23.98 -12.29 -31.71
N SER A 295 -22.71 -11.92 -31.48
CA SER A 295 -22.11 -10.69 -31.97
C SER A 295 -21.41 -10.83 -33.33
N GLN A 296 -21.47 -12.02 -33.95
CA GLN A 296 -20.90 -12.30 -35.28
C GLN A 296 -21.98 -12.71 -36.28
N SER A 297 -22.68 -11.74 -36.89
CA SER A 297 -23.38 -11.91 -38.18
C SER A 297 -23.06 -10.73 -39.12
N PRO A 298 -22.89 -10.94 -40.44
CA PRO A 298 -22.21 -9.98 -41.31
C PRO A 298 -23.18 -9.09 -42.10
N ASP A 299 -22.91 -7.78 -42.14
CA ASP A 299 -23.55 -6.87 -43.09
C ASP A 299 -22.51 -6.25 -44.04
N THR A 300 -22.52 -6.75 -45.26
CA THR A 300 -22.01 -6.13 -46.48
C THR A 300 -22.94 -5.00 -46.93
N ALA A 301 -22.40 -3.79 -47.18
CA ALA A 301 -22.87 -2.94 -48.28
C ALA A 301 -21.88 -1.81 -48.60
N SER A 302 -21.40 -1.82 -49.84
CA SER A 302 -20.68 -0.76 -50.53
C SER A 302 -21.46 0.56 -50.57
N VAL A 303 -20.76 1.71 -50.57
CA VAL A 303 -21.08 2.84 -51.45
C VAL A 303 -19.79 3.52 -51.90
N LYS A 304 -19.79 3.88 -53.19
CA LYS A 304 -18.76 4.58 -53.98
C LYS A 304 -18.46 6.00 -53.50
#